data_AF-A0A5E8CKG4-F1
#
_entry.id   AF-A0A5E8CKG4-F1
#
_cell.length_a   1.000
_cell.length_b   1.000
_cell.length_c   1.000
_cell.angle_alpha   90.00
_cell.angle_beta   90.00
_cell.angle_gamma   90.00
#
_symmetry.space_group_name_H-M   'P 1'
#
loop_
_entity.id
_entity.type
_entity.pdbx_description
1 polymer ?
#
loop_
_entity_poly.entity_id
_entity_poly.type
_entity_poly.pdbx_seq_one_letter_code
_entity_poly.pdbx_strand_id
1 'polypeptide(L)'
;MNILFKIGILFFLENYVSEWSEYTKYISTDLKFAIYRSLCCLFLFLYATVNVLFEPKLALLHILSYSSPAVIDLNLWFLSYAIVDIIFMIFYKINRIDLWLHHIMFIIGVIIYYKIFVVNLILLGEALSLFSAIDLYYIQNNMMYKSYLCKKIRKSVILYLRYPVWFYLLFYGLFQLIFLGIGGYSWGSVTFIPCCIALDFLWLKKCQKVINKYEKNK
;
A
#
# COMPACT_ATOMS: atom_id res chain seq x y z
N MET A 1 16.82 3.59 -13.74
CA MET A 1 17.73 3.54 -12.56
C MET A 1 17.69 2.13 -11.94
N ASN A 2 18.85 1.51 -11.67
CA ASN A 2 18.96 0.11 -11.22
C ASN A 2 18.28 -0.12 -9.85
N ILE A 3 17.71 -1.32 -9.64
CA ILE A 3 17.09 -1.77 -8.39
C ILE A 3 18.03 -1.63 -7.18
N LEU A 4 19.34 -1.91 -7.33
CA LEU A 4 20.32 -1.81 -6.25
C LEU A 4 20.45 -0.38 -5.71
N PHE A 5 20.40 0.62 -6.59
CA PHE A 5 20.46 2.02 -6.19
C PHE A 5 19.20 2.45 -5.42
N LYS A 6 18.02 2.00 -5.87
CA LYS A 6 16.75 2.24 -5.17
C LYS A 6 16.75 1.61 -3.78
N ILE A 7 17.24 0.37 -3.67
CA ILE A 7 17.45 -0.31 -2.39
C ILE A 7 18.37 0.52 -1.49
N GLY A 8 19.50 1.01 -2.02
CA GLY A 8 20.42 1.88 -1.27
C GLY A 8 19.75 3.14 -0.72
N ILE A 9 18.90 3.81 -1.52
CA ILE A 9 18.12 4.97 -1.07
C ILE A 9 17.18 4.60 0.08
N LEU A 10 16.49 3.46 -0.01
CA LEU A 10 15.54 3.02 1.01
C LEU A 10 16.23 2.66 2.33
N PHE A 11 17.40 2.03 2.28
CA PHE A 11 18.24 1.81 3.47
C PHE A 11 18.70 3.13 4.09
N PHE A 12 19.15 4.08 3.25
CA PHE A 12 19.52 5.41 3.74
C PHE A 12 18.33 6.11 4.40
N LEU A 13 17.14 6.03 3.81
CA LEU A 13 15.93 6.63 4.36
C LEU A 13 15.55 6.02 5.71
N GLU A 14 15.65 4.70 5.87
CA GLU A 14 15.39 4.05 7.16
C GLU A 14 16.39 4.50 8.22
N ASN A 15 17.70 4.43 7.93
CA ASN A 15 18.73 4.93 8.84
C ASN A 15 18.48 6.39 9.24
N TYR A 16 18.12 7.22 8.26
CA TYR A 16 17.79 8.61 8.50
C TYR A 16 16.58 8.75 9.43
N VAL A 17 15.48 8.02 9.23
CA VAL A 17 14.33 8.02 10.15
C VAL A 17 14.72 7.53 11.54
N SER A 18 15.58 6.52 11.62
CA SER A 18 16.04 5.96 12.89
C SER A 18 16.90 6.91 13.71
N GLU A 19 17.63 7.82 13.04
CA GLU A 19 18.61 8.74 13.63
C GLU A 19 18.23 10.23 13.54
N TRP A 20 17.13 10.61 12.86
CA TRP A 20 16.81 11.98 12.43
C TRP A 20 16.91 13.01 13.57
N SER A 21 16.47 12.68 14.79
CA SER A 21 16.43 13.66 15.89
C SER A 21 16.65 13.04 17.27
N GLU A 22 16.98 13.87 18.27
CA GLU A 22 16.95 13.44 19.67
C GLU A 22 15.59 12.86 20.07
N TYR A 23 14.49 13.34 19.48
CA TYR A 23 13.15 12.82 19.71
C TYR A 23 12.95 11.39 19.17
N THR A 24 13.62 10.98 18.10
CA THR A 24 13.51 9.60 17.59
C THR A 24 14.21 8.60 18.50
N LYS A 25 15.14 9.01 19.38
CA LYS A 25 15.71 8.12 20.41
C LYS A 25 14.67 7.60 21.41
N TYR A 26 13.63 8.38 21.68
CA TYR A 26 12.58 8.06 22.65
C TYR A 26 11.36 7.35 22.03
N ILE A 27 11.39 7.15 20.71
CA ILE A 27 10.31 6.50 19.98
C ILE A 27 10.59 5.01 19.84
N SER A 28 9.56 4.18 20.06
CA SER A 28 9.64 2.74 19.89
C SER A 28 10.05 2.32 18.47
N THR A 29 10.76 1.20 18.35
CA THR A 29 11.17 0.61 17.08
C THR A 29 10.00 0.41 16.12
N ASP A 30 8.84 -0.03 16.63
CA ASP A 30 7.61 -0.19 15.86
C ASP A 30 7.14 1.13 15.23
N LEU A 31 7.26 2.25 15.96
CA LEU A 31 6.86 3.55 15.44
C LEU A 31 7.90 4.11 14.45
N LYS A 32 9.20 3.89 14.66
CA LYS A 32 10.23 4.23 13.65
C LYS A 32 9.97 3.50 12.33
N PHE A 33 9.74 2.19 12.42
CA PHE A 33 9.43 1.36 11.27
C PHE A 33 8.13 1.81 10.59
N ALA A 34 7.09 2.16 11.37
CA ALA A 34 5.86 2.71 10.82
C ALA A 34 6.06 4.05 10.11
N ILE A 35 6.91 4.95 10.63
CA ILE A 35 7.24 6.24 10.00
C ILE A 35 7.93 6.00 8.66
N TYR A 36 8.99 5.19 8.62
CA TYR A 36 9.69 4.80 7.40
C TYR A 36 8.69 4.31 6.33
N ARG A 37 7.82 3.37 6.71
CA ARG A 37 6.81 2.83 5.80
C ARG A 37 5.81 3.86 5.32
N SER A 38 5.28 4.70 6.21
CA SER A 38 4.34 5.75 5.83
C SER A 38 4.96 6.74 4.84
N LEU A 39 6.27 7.06 4.96
CA LEU A 39 7.00 7.89 4.00
C LEU A 39 7.19 7.18 2.64
N CYS A 40 7.57 5.91 2.64
CA CYS A 40 7.69 5.12 1.41
C CYS A 40 6.35 4.99 0.67
N CYS A 41 5.28 4.66 1.41
CA CYS A 41 3.92 4.58 0.86
C CYS A 41 3.45 5.95 0.34
N LEU A 42 3.86 7.07 0.95
CA LEU A 42 3.57 8.42 0.45
C LEU A 42 4.23 8.65 -0.90
N PHE A 43 5.51 8.35 -1.02
CA PHE A 43 6.24 8.45 -2.28
C PHE A 43 5.61 7.61 -3.38
N LEU A 44 5.32 6.33 -3.10
CA LEU A 44 4.70 5.42 -4.06
C LEU A 44 3.29 5.86 -4.47
N PHE A 45 2.48 6.32 -3.50
CA PHE A 45 1.14 6.83 -3.75
C PHE A 45 1.17 8.07 -4.65
N LEU A 46 2.05 9.03 -4.37
CA LEU A 46 2.18 10.26 -5.16
C LEU A 46 2.66 9.95 -6.58
N TYR A 47 3.67 9.09 -6.73
CA TYR A 47 4.17 8.69 -8.05
C TYR A 47 3.09 7.94 -8.85
N ALA A 48 2.37 7.01 -8.22
CA ALA A 48 1.22 6.34 -8.84
C ALA A 48 0.14 7.34 -9.28
N THR A 49 -0.17 8.33 -8.45
CA THR A 49 -1.15 9.38 -8.75
C THR A 49 -0.73 10.19 -9.98
N VAL A 50 0.54 10.58 -10.05
CA VAL A 50 1.11 11.28 -11.22
C VAL A 50 0.93 10.43 -12.49
N ASN A 51 1.35 9.16 -12.46
CA ASN A 51 1.22 8.29 -13.63
C ASN A 51 -0.25 8.12 -14.07
N VAL A 52 -1.18 8.01 -13.12
CA VAL A 52 -2.63 7.90 -13.41
C VAL A 52 -3.21 9.18 -13.99
N LEU A 53 -2.76 10.36 -13.54
CA LEU A 53 -3.27 11.64 -14.03
C LEU A 53 -2.70 12.04 -15.39
N PHE A 54 -1.44 11.67 -15.69
CA PHE A 54 -0.75 12.10 -16.91
C PHE A 54 -0.81 11.09 -18.06
N GLU A 55 -1.13 9.81 -17.81
CA GLU A 55 -1.31 8.79 -18.87
C GLU A 55 -2.74 8.20 -18.97
N PRO A 56 -3.84 8.95 -18.72
CA PRO A 56 -5.14 8.35 -18.39
C PRO A 56 -5.82 7.57 -19.54
N LYS A 57 -5.75 8.05 -20.79
CA LYS A 57 -6.57 7.51 -21.88
C LYS A 57 -6.12 6.13 -22.36
N LEU A 58 -4.84 5.97 -22.67
CA LEU A 58 -4.29 4.70 -23.14
C LEU A 58 -4.12 3.71 -21.98
N ALA A 59 -3.71 4.19 -20.81
CA ALA A 59 -3.44 3.33 -19.68
C ALA A 59 -4.71 2.71 -19.08
N LEU A 60 -5.83 3.45 -19.00
CA LEU A 60 -7.10 2.92 -18.47
C LEU A 60 -7.86 2.02 -19.44
N LEU A 61 -7.67 2.19 -20.76
CA LEU A 61 -8.26 1.32 -21.77
C LEU A 61 -7.48 0.02 -21.99
N HIS A 62 -6.18 0.03 -21.68
CA HIS A 62 -5.28 -1.11 -21.88
C HIS A 62 -4.52 -1.48 -20.60
N ILE A 63 -5.22 -1.48 -19.46
CA ILE A 63 -4.60 -1.61 -18.13
C ILE A 63 -3.70 -2.83 -18.00
N LEU A 64 -4.10 -3.96 -18.59
CA LEU A 64 -3.38 -5.24 -18.50
C LEU A 64 -2.24 -5.40 -19.51
N SER A 65 -1.99 -4.42 -20.37
CA SER A 65 -0.94 -4.48 -21.40
C SER A 65 -0.14 -3.19 -21.53
N TYR A 66 -0.63 -2.07 -21.00
CA TYR A 66 0.04 -0.78 -21.08
C TYR A 66 1.29 -0.75 -20.20
N SER A 67 2.36 -0.26 -20.79
CA SER A 67 3.68 -0.13 -20.19
C SER A 67 4.33 1.16 -20.68
N SER A 68 4.95 1.90 -19.76
CA SER A 68 5.74 3.10 -20.05
C SER A 68 7.00 3.10 -19.17
N PRO A 69 8.05 3.87 -19.52
CA PRO A 69 9.24 4.00 -18.68
C PRO A 69 8.91 4.43 -17.24
N ALA A 70 7.92 5.31 -17.06
CA ALA A 70 7.46 5.77 -15.75
C ALA A 70 6.77 4.64 -14.95
N VAL A 71 5.93 3.83 -15.61
CA VAL A 71 5.30 2.64 -15.01
C VAL A 71 6.35 1.64 -14.56
N ILE A 72 7.33 1.34 -15.42
CA ILE A 72 8.39 0.37 -15.10
C ILE A 72 9.25 0.89 -13.93
N ASP A 73 9.58 2.19 -13.92
CA ASP A 73 10.37 2.78 -12.85
C ASP A 73 9.64 2.77 -11.50
N LEU A 74 8.33 3.07 -11.48
CA LEU A 74 7.50 2.95 -10.28
C LEU A 74 7.42 1.50 -9.79
N ASN A 75 7.20 0.54 -10.70
CA ASN A 75 7.13 -0.88 -10.33
C ASN A 75 8.45 -1.38 -9.73
N LEU A 76 9.58 -0.89 -10.27
CA LEU A 76 10.91 -1.13 -9.69
C LEU A 76 11.07 -0.50 -8.31
N TRP A 77 10.58 0.72 -8.09
CA TRP A 77 10.55 1.34 -6.77
C TRP A 77 9.73 0.52 -5.78
N PHE A 78 8.56 0.06 -6.20
CA PHE A 78 7.71 -0.74 -5.33
C PHE A 78 8.31 -2.10 -5.00
N LEU A 79 8.90 -2.78 -5.98
CA LEU A 79 9.64 -4.03 -5.73
C LEU A 79 10.81 -3.82 -4.77
N SER A 80 11.59 -2.75 -4.97
CA SER A 80 12.70 -2.38 -4.07
C SER A 80 12.19 -2.13 -2.65
N TYR A 81 11.11 -1.37 -2.51
CA TYR A 81 10.46 -1.10 -1.24
C TYR A 81 10.02 -2.40 -0.56
N ALA A 82 9.34 -3.30 -1.27
CA ALA A 82 8.83 -4.53 -0.68
C ALA A 82 9.96 -5.47 -0.21
N ILE A 83 11.08 -5.54 -0.95
CA ILE A 83 12.27 -6.29 -0.54
C ILE A 83 12.86 -5.69 0.75
N VAL A 84 13.08 -4.38 0.77
CA VAL A 84 13.67 -3.69 1.93
C VAL A 84 12.76 -3.78 3.14
N ASP A 85 11.44 -3.66 2.95
CA ASP A 85 10.48 -3.77 4.06
C ASP A 85 10.48 -5.17 4.66
N ILE A 86 10.56 -6.24 3.86
CA ILE A 86 10.75 -7.60 4.39
C ILE A 86 12.03 -7.70 5.21
N ILE A 87 13.14 -7.19 4.69
CA ILE A 87 14.43 -7.22 5.39
C ILE A 87 14.29 -6.55 6.77
N PHE A 88 13.68 -5.37 6.84
CA PHE A 88 13.45 -4.69 8.11
C PHE A 88 12.43 -5.39 9.00
N MET A 89 11.38 -6.00 8.44
CA MET A 89 10.44 -6.81 9.22
C MET A 89 11.15 -7.99 9.92
N ILE A 90 12.13 -8.62 9.26
CA ILE A 90 12.98 -9.65 9.86
C ILE A 90 13.86 -9.04 10.96
N PHE A 91 14.59 -7.95 10.66
CA PHE A 91 15.51 -7.32 11.61
C PHE A 91 14.81 -6.84 12.88
N TYR A 92 13.63 -6.22 12.75
CA TYR A 92 12.84 -5.74 13.88
C TYR A 92 11.94 -6.80 14.52
N LYS A 93 11.97 -8.06 14.04
CA LYS A 93 11.17 -9.18 14.56
C LYS A 93 9.68 -8.85 14.65
N ILE A 94 9.13 -8.28 13.56
CA ILE A 94 7.73 -7.86 13.52
C ILE A 94 6.79 -9.08 13.57
N ASN A 95 6.02 -9.20 14.64
CA ASN A 95 5.10 -10.34 14.86
C ASN A 95 3.71 -10.18 14.20
N ARG A 96 3.52 -9.17 13.36
CA ARG A 96 2.23 -8.84 12.75
C ARG A 96 1.95 -9.68 11.50
N ILE A 97 1.30 -10.82 11.68
CA ILE A 97 0.95 -11.76 10.58
C ILE A 97 0.16 -11.07 9.46
N ASP A 98 -0.76 -10.16 9.81
CA ASP A 98 -1.53 -9.39 8.83
C ASP A 98 -0.64 -8.55 7.91
N LEU A 99 0.50 -8.10 8.43
CA LEU A 99 1.46 -7.32 7.68
C LEU A 99 2.33 -8.18 6.77
N TRP A 100 2.74 -9.36 7.23
CA TRP A 100 3.48 -10.34 6.42
C TRP A 100 2.67 -10.79 5.21
N LEU A 101 1.41 -11.17 5.45
CA LEU A 101 0.51 -11.59 4.38
C LEU A 101 0.31 -10.48 3.33
N HIS A 102 0.15 -9.24 3.78
CA HIS A 102 0.05 -8.09 2.89
C HIS A 102 1.31 -7.95 2.01
N HIS A 103 2.51 -7.89 2.57
CA HIS A 103 3.72 -7.70 1.76
C HIS A 103 4.02 -8.87 0.82
N ILE A 104 3.87 -10.12 1.28
CA ILE A 104 4.06 -11.30 0.43
C ILE A 104 3.07 -11.27 -0.74
N MET A 105 1.81 -10.96 -0.46
CA MET A 105 0.78 -10.87 -1.49
C MET A 105 1.14 -9.79 -2.52
N PHE A 106 1.50 -8.58 -2.08
CA PHE A 106 1.85 -7.50 -3.00
C PHE A 106 3.14 -7.78 -3.79
N ILE A 107 4.12 -8.50 -3.24
CA ILE A 107 5.30 -8.98 -4.00
C ILE A 107 4.87 -9.92 -5.12
N ILE A 108 4.01 -10.91 -4.81
CA ILE A 108 3.46 -11.82 -5.83
C ILE A 108 2.72 -11.02 -6.91
N GLY A 109 1.90 -10.04 -6.49
CA GLY A 109 1.21 -9.13 -7.40
C GLY A 109 2.17 -8.38 -8.31
N VAL A 110 3.24 -7.79 -7.77
CA VAL A 110 4.26 -7.08 -8.57
C VAL A 110 4.98 -8.02 -9.52
N ILE A 111 5.33 -9.25 -9.11
CA ILE A 111 5.98 -10.20 -10.00
C ILE A 111 5.06 -10.55 -11.17
N ILE A 112 3.77 -10.76 -10.91
CA ILE A 112 2.77 -11.02 -11.95
C ILE A 112 2.62 -9.81 -12.88
N TYR A 113 2.57 -8.59 -12.34
CA TYR A 113 2.28 -7.36 -13.11
C TYR A 113 3.50 -6.46 -13.35
N TYR A 114 4.72 -7.00 -13.31
CA TYR A 114 5.97 -6.25 -13.12
C TYR A 114 6.21 -5.10 -14.11
N LYS A 115 5.60 -5.13 -15.29
CA LYS A 115 5.76 -4.10 -16.33
C LYS A 115 4.49 -3.34 -16.67
N ILE A 116 3.43 -3.55 -15.90
CA ILE A 116 2.07 -3.24 -16.33
C ILE A 116 1.46 -2.18 -15.43
N PHE A 117 0.65 -1.32 -16.04
CA PHE A 117 -0.01 -0.20 -15.39
C PHE A 117 -0.89 -0.59 -14.18
N VAL A 118 -1.40 -1.83 -14.13
CA VAL A 118 -2.16 -2.37 -12.98
C VAL A 118 -1.52 -2.04 -11.63
N VAL A 119 -0.19 -2.14 -11.53
CA VAL A 119 0.53 -1.88 -10.27
C VAL A 119 0.36 -0.43 -9.82
N ASN A 120 0.23 0.52 -10.75
CA ASN A 120 0.02 1.93 -10.43
C ASN A 120 -1.35 2.13 -9.76
N LEU A 121 -2.39 1.49 -10.29
CA LEU A 121 -3.72 1.50 -9.67
C LEU A 121 -3.71 0.81 -8.30
N ILE A 122 -3.03 -0.34 -8.17
CA ILE A 122 -2.84 -1.02 -6.88
C ILE A 122 -2.17 -0.09 -5.86
N LEU A 123 -1.14 0.67 -6.27
CA LEU A 123 -0.39 1.58 -5.41
C LEU A 123 -1.18 2.81 -4.96
N LEU A 124 -2.25 3.19 -5.66
CA LEU A 124 -3.20 4.17 -5.10
C LEU A 124 -3.79 3.67 -3.77
N GLY A 125 -3.89 2.35 -3.59
CA GLY A 125 -4.36 1.74 -2.35
C GLY A 125 -3.42 1.89 -1.15
N GLU A 126 -2.15 2.25 -1.36
CA GLU A 126 -1.19 2.52 -0.29
C GLU A 126 -1.49 3.81 0.49
N ALA A 127 -2.44 4.62 0.03
CA ALA A 127 -2.96 5.76 0.78
C ALA A 127 -3.41 5.39 2.22
N LEU A 128 -3.81 4.12 2.45
CA LEU A 128 -4.18 3.64 3.78
C LEU A 128 -2.97 3.64 4.75
N SER A 129 -1.79 3.35 4.23
CA SER A 129 -0.54 3.18 4.99
C SER A 129 0.02 4.53 5.46
N LEU A 130 -0.35 5.65 4.83
CA LEU A 130 0.06 7.01 5.20
C LEU A 130 -0.29 7.38 6.64
N PHE A 131 -1.44 6.90 7.10
CA PHE A 131 -1.96 7.22 8.43
C PHE A 131 -1.53 6.22 9.51
N SER A 132 -0.73 5.19 9.16
CA SER A 132 -0.35 4.14 10.10
C SER A 132 0.63 4.61 11.16
N ALA A 133 1.65 5.39 10.79
CA ALA A 133 2.59 6.00 11.74
C ALA A 133 1.89 6.96 12.70
N ILE A 134 1.04 7.84 12.16
CA ILE A 134 0.31 8.85 12.94
C ILE A 134 -0.62 8.18 13.95
N ASP A 135 -1.38 7.18 13.52
CA ASP A 135 -2.27 6.40 14.39
C ASP A 135 -1.50 5.68 15.50
N LEU A 136 -0.37 5.04 15.18
CA LEU A 136 0.46 4.36 16.16
C LEU A 136 1.04 5.33 17.19
N TYR A 137 1.51 6.50 16.75
CA TYR A 137 1.97 7.56 17.64
C TYR A 137 0.87 8.00 18.61
N TYR A 138 -0.35 8.20 18.13
CA TYR A 138 -1.46 8.58 19.01
C TYR A 138 -1.84 7.47 20.01
N ILE A 139 -1.78 6.21 19.61
CA ILE A 139 -2.03 5.07 20.51
C ILE A 139 -0.95 5.01 21.61
N GLN A 140 0.33 5.13 21.24
CA GLN A 140 1.44 5.06 22.21
C GLN A 140 1.42 6.22 23.22
N ASN A 141 0.88 7.37 22.83
CA ASN A 141 0.74 8.54 23.70
C ASN A 141 -0.65 8.68 24.35
N ASN A 142 -1.46 7.61 24.35
CA ASN A 142 -2.83 7.61 24.90
C ASN A 142 -3.76 8.72 24.36
N MET A 143 -3.46 9.27 23.17
CA MET A 143 -4.26 10.28 22.48
C MET A 143 -5.40 9.63 21.69
N MET A 144 -6.26 9.01 22.47
CA MET A 144 -7.32 8.11 22.08
C MET A 144 -8.35 8.72 21.10
N TYR A 145 -8.74 9.97 21.31
CA TYR A 145 -9.60 10.71 20.36
C TYR A 145 -8.93 10.95 19.00
N LYS A 146 -7.62 11.21 18.97
CA LYS A 146 -6.90 11.43 17.70
C LYS A 146 -6.72 10.12 16.92
N SER A 147 -6.47 8.99 17.60
CA SER A 147 -6.49 7.67 16.95
C SER A 147 -7.85 7.37 16.31
N TYR A 148 -8.95 7.69 17.01
CA TYR A 148 -10.30 7.59 16.44
C TYR A 148 -10.46 8.36 15.13
N LEU A 149 -9.94 9.59 15.03
CA LEU A 149 -9.95 10.38 13.80
C LEU A 149 -9.13 9.68 12.69
N CYS A 150 -7.96 9.14 13.00
CA CYS A 150 -7.17 8.36 12.04
C CYS A 150 -7.96 7.14 11.52
N LYS A 151 -8.69 6.43 12.38
CA LYS A 151 -9.54 5.29 11.94
C LYS A 151 -10.68 5.73 11.02
N LYS A 152 -11.26 6.91 11.25
CA LYS A 152 -12.26 7.49 10.34
C LYS A 152 -11.66 7.79 8.97
N ILE A 153 -10.50 8.43 8.91
CA ILE A 153 -9.80 8.72 7.66
C ILE A 153 -9.48 7.42 6.92
N ARG A 154 -8.92 6.43 7.61
CA ARG A 154 -8.60 5.11 7.04
C ARG A 154 -9.84 4.40 6.50
N LYS A 155 -10.98 4.47 7.20
CA LYS A 155 -12.27 3.96 6.71
C LYS A 155 -12.69 4.68 5.41
N SER A 156 -12.57 6.00 5.36
CA SER A 156 -12.88 6.78 4.15
C SER A 156 -11.96 6.39 2.98
N VAL A 157 -10.66 6.22 3.20
CA VAL A 157 -9.72 5.76 2.16
C VAL A 157 -10.13 4.38 1.63
N ILE A 158 -10.52 3.44 2.50
CA ILE A 158 -10.99 2.12 2.05
C ILE A 158 -12.23 2.25 1.16
N LEU A 159 -13.24 3.00 1.63
CA LEU A 159 -14.54 3.10 0.96
C LEU A 159 -14.49 3.90 -0.35
N TYR A 160 -13.75 5.01 -0.38
CA TYR A 160 -13.81 5.99 -1.47
C TYR A 160 -12.61 5.96 -2.41
N LEU A 161 -11.53 5.25 -2.06
CA LEU A 161 -10.37 5.09 -2.94
C LEU A 161 -10.11 3.62 -3.28
N ARG A 162 -9.96 2.76 -2.26
CA ARG A 162 -9.53 1.36 -2.50
C ARG A 162 -10.61 0.50 -3.13
N TYR A 163 -11.83 0.50 -2.57
CA TYR A 163 -12.94 -0.27 -3.14
C TYR A 163 -13.22 0.11 -4.60
N PRO A 164 -13.32 1.39 -4.99
CA PRO A 164 -13.44 1.77 -6.40
C PRO A 164 -12.34 1.18 -7.29
N VAL A 165 -11.07 1.25 -6.86
CA VAL A 165 -9.94 0.66 -7.60
C VAL A 165 -10.08 -0.86 -7.73
N TRP A 166 -10.40 -1.56 -6.64
CA TRP A 166 -10.56 -3.02 -6.66
C TRP A 166 -11.72 -3.46 -7.53
N PHE A 167 -12.89 -2.85 -7.39
CA PHE A 167 -14.04 -3.19 -8.22
C PHE A 167 -13.75 -2.93 -9.69
N TYR A 168 -13.11 -1.80 -10.02
CA TYR A 168 -12.71 -1.50 -11.38
C TYR A 168 -11.78 -2.57 -11.98
N LEU A 169 -10.72 -2.94 -11.27
CA LEU A 169 -9.78 -3.98 -11.71
C LEU A 169 -10.45 -5.36 -11.82
N LEU A 170 -11.35 -5.70 -10.90
CA LEU A 170 -12.09 -6.96 -10.93
C LEU A 170 -13.04 -7.02 -12.15
N PHE A 171 -13.83 -5.97 -12.38
CA PHE A 171 -14.73 -5.91 -13.52
C PHE A 171 -13.97 -5.92 -14.84
N TYR A 172 -12.86 -5.17 -14.93
CA TYR A 172 -12.01 -5.16 -16.11
C TYR A 172 -11.43 -6.56 -16.39
N GLY A 173 -10.89 -7.24 -15.37
CA GLY A 173 -10.36 -8.61 -15.48
C GLY A 173 -11.43 -9.62 -15.90
N LEU A 174 -12.61 -9.57 -15.29
CA LEU A 174 -13.75 -10.42 -15.67
C LEU A 174 -14.21 -10.17 -17.10
N PHE A 175 -14.30 -8.90 -17.51
CA PHE A 175 -14.68 -8.53 -18.86
C PHE A 175 -13.71 -9.13 -19.89
N GLN A 176 -12.40 -9.01 -19.63
CA GLN A 176 -11.34 -9.54 -20.49
C GLN A 176 -11.35 -11.08 -20.57
N LEU A 177 -11.65 -11.78 -19.48
CA LEU A 177 -11.77 -13.25 -19.49
C LEU A 177 -13.03 -13.73 -20.22
N ILE A 178 -14.19 -13.18 -19.87
CA ILE A 178 -15.49 -13.68 -20.32
C ILE A 178 -15.76 -13.29 -21.78
N PHE A 179 -15.48 -12.04 -22.15
CA PHE A 179 -15.88 -11.51 -23.46
C PHE A 179 -14.75 -11.49 -24.49
N LEU A 180 -13.49 -11.43 -24.05
CA LEU A 180 -12.33 -11.34 -24.94
C LEU A 180 -11.46 -12.61 -24.95
N GLY A 181 -11.70 -13.56 -24.03
CA GLY A 181 -10.97 -14.83 -23.96
C GLY A 181 -9.48 -14.70 -23.60
N ILE A 182 -9.07 -13.54 -23.06
CA ILE A 182 -7.65 -13.26 -22.77
C ILE A 182 -7.33 -13.76 -21.37
N GLY A 183 -6.72 -14.95 -21.29
CA GLY A 183 -6.41 -15.64 -20.03
C GLY A 183 -5.36 -14.96 -19.15
N GLY A 184 -4.23 -14.51 -19.69
CA GLY A 184 -3.00 -14.20 -18.94
C GLY A 184 -3.14 -13.33 -17.68
N TYR A 185 -2.88 -12.03 -17.78
CA TYR A 185 -2.94 -11.11 -16.63
C TYR A 185 -4.36 -10.95 -16.06
N SER A 186 -5.38 -11.31 -16.83
CA SER A 186 -6.78 -11.26 -16.44
C SER A 186 -7.10 -12.29 -15.34
N TRP A 187 -6.53 -13.51 -15.39
CA TRP A 187 -6.65 -14.51 -14.31
C TRP A 187 -6.04 -14.00 -13.00
N GLY A 188 -4.90 -13.32 -13.10
CA GLY A 188 -4.30 -12.65 -11.95
C GLY A 188 -5.25 -11.64 -11.31
N SER A 189 -6.05 -10.92 -12.11
CA SER A 189 -6.93 -9.87 -11.60
C SER A 189 -8.12 -10.49 -10.88
N VAL A 190 -8.66 -11.58 -11.41
CA VAL A 190 -9.78 -12.31 -10.79
C VAL A 190 -9.37 -13.08 -9.53
N THR A 191 -8.09 -13.43 -9.36
CA THR A 191 -7.61 -14.16 -8.17
C THR A 191 -7.01 -13.25 -7.10
N PHE A 192 -6.22 -12.24 -7.49
CA PHE A 192 -5.53 -11.34 -6.56
C PHE A 192 -6.46 -10.28 -5.96
N ILE A 193 -7.37 -9.71 -6.75
CA ILE A 193 -8.21 -8.59 -6.32
C ILE A 193 -9.23 -9.00 -5.23
N PRO A 194 -9.87 -10.18 -5.29
CA PRO A 194 -10.71 -10.64 -4.17
C PRO A 194 -9.95 -10.74 -2.84
N CYS A 195 -8.69 -11.16 -2.87
CA CYS A 195 -7.84 -11.17 -1.67
C CYS A 195 -7.61 -9.75 -1.12
N CYS A 196 -7.39 -8.77 -2.00
CA CYS A 196 -7.28 -7.35 -1.60
C CYS A 196 -8.58 -6.83 -0.97
N ILE A 197 -9.74 -7.16 -1.54
CA ILE A 197 -11.06 -6.80 -0.98
C ILE A 197 -11.27 -7.45 0.39
N ALA A 198 -10.90 -8.72 0.54
CA ALA A 198 -11.01 -9.44 1.82
C ALA A 198 -10.13 -8.81 2.90
N LEU A 199 -8.89 -8.45 2.57
CA LEU A 199 -8.00 -7.71 3.49
C LEU A 199 -8.60 -6.35 3.88
N ASP A 200 -9.20 -5.63 2.94
CA ASP A 200 -9.85 -4.35 3.24
C ASP A 200 -11.07 -4.49 4.13
N PHE A 201 -11.84 -5.56 3.97
CA PHE A 201 -12.92 -5.87 4.90
C PHE A 201 -12.42 -6.14 6.32
N LEU A 202 -11.30 -6.86 6.48
CA LEU A 202 -10.65 -7.05 7.77
C LEU A 202 -10.18 -5.73 8.39
N TRP A 203 -9.57 -4.85 7.58
CA TRP A 203 -9.15 -3.52 8.02
C TRP A 203 -10.32 -2.62 8.41
N LEU A 204 -11.41 -2.66 7.65
CA LEU A 204 -12.62 -1.90 7.93
C LEU A 204 -13.26 -2.36 9.25
N LYS A 205 -13.33 -3.67 9.51
CA LYS A 205 -13.75 -4.21 10.81
C LYS A 205 -12.87 -3.72 11.96
N LYS A 206 -11.54 -3.74 11.80
CA LYS A 206 -10.60 -3.21 12.81
C LYS A 206 -10.84 -1.72 13.08
N CYS A 207 -11.06 -0.90 12.04
CA CYS A 207 -11.36 0.52 12.19
C CYS A 207 -12.71 0.74 12.87
N GLN A 208 -13.76 0.02 12.46
CA GLN A 208 -15.11 0.16 13.00
C GLN A 208 -15.17 -0.23 14.48
N LYS A 209 -14.41 -1.24 14.92
CA LYS A 209 -14.31 -1.62 16.34
C LYS A 209 -13.86 -0.44 17.21
N VAL A 210 -12.85 0.30 16.77
CA VAL A 210 -12.36 1.48 17.49
C VAL A 210 -13.39 2.61 17.42
N ILE A 211 -13.94 2.90 16.24
CA ILE A 211 -14.95 3.95 16.04
C ILE A 211 -16.16 3.75 16.98
N ASN A 212 -16.72 2.53 17.00
CA ASN A 212 -17.85 2.19 17.86
C ASN A 212 -17.54 2.35 19.34
N LYS A 213 -16.30 2.03 19.77
CA LYS A 213 -15.89 2.18 21.17
C LYS A 213 -15.94 3.65 21.62
N TYR A 214 -15.55 4.60 20.77
CA TYR A 214 -15.64 6.02 21.12
C TYR A 214 -17.06 6.55 21.02
N GLU A 215 -17.82 6.15 20.00
CA GLU A 215 -19.17 6.67 19.78
C GLU A 215 -20.17 6.18 20.83
N LYS A 216 -19.96 5.00 21.41
CA LYS A 216 -20.78 4.49 22.53
C LYS A 216 -20.41 5.08 23.90
N ASN A 217 -19.24 5.70 24.02
CA ASN A 217 -18.73 6.29 25.26
C ASN A 217 -18.85 7.82 25.29
N LYS A 218 -19.57 8.40 24.32
CA LYS A 218 -19.99 9.80 24.29
C LYS A 218 -21.46 9.89 24.67
#